data_AF-A0A2C9KSN7-F1
#
_entry.id   AF-A0A2C9KSN7-F1
#
_cell.length_a   1.000
_cell.length_b   1.000
_cell.length_c   1.000
_cell.angle_alpha   90.00
_cell.angle_beta   90.00
_cell.angle_gamma   90.00
#
_symmetry.space_group_name_H-M   'P 1'
#
loop_
_entity.id
_entity.type
_entity.pdbx_description
1 polymer ?
#
loop_
_entity_poly.entity_id
_entity_poly.type
_entity_poly.pdbx_seq_one_letter_code
_entity_poly.pdbx_strand_id
1 'polypeptide(L)'
;MDICAEQDAVDIQNRLLDINKRYEGLKSKAHTKSRDLTDAKRKLTQEAGDTLDHLKDELDGLHQTVTNADPIPSSPEKLRNEIDENKAVLEDLEHQKQALAKAEDVAKNPKAYGVEDLTDAEELQHKYKEICDMSKDIRLMAEARDKNLTTALKLSERFYDMSVDVMSGLRDPLEYTAV
;
A
#
# COMPACT_ATOMS: atom_id res chain seq x y z
N MET A 1 61.93 47.11 -33.02
CA MET A 1 60.86 46.20 -33.49
C MET A 1 60.82 45.03 -32.52
N ASP A 2 60.45 45.26 -31.24
CA ASP A 2 60.54 44.18 -30.22
C ASP A 2 59.79 44.45 -28.90
N ILE A 3 58.70 45.24 -28.91
CA ILE A 3 57.91 45.51 -27.68
C ILE A 3 56.67 44.59 -27.60
N CYS A 4 56.30 43.89 -28.69
CA CYS A 4 55.09 43.06 -28.72
C CYS A 4 55.28 41.68 -28.05
N ALA A 5 56.48 41.07 -28.10
CA ALA A 5 56.66 39.67 -27.68
C ALA A 5 56.38 39.41 -26.19
N GLU A 6 56.74 40.34 -25.31
CA GLU A 6 56.54 40.18 -23.86
C GLU A 6 55.11 40.50 -23.41
N GLN A 7 54.47 41.48 -24.06
CA GLN A 7 53.06 41.81 -23.83
C GLN A 7 52.15 40.66 -24.30
N ASP A 8 52.42 40.08 -25.47
CA ASP A 8 51.68 38.94 -26.03
C ASP A 8 51.79 37.70 -25.13
N ALA A 9 52.97 37.46 -24.54
CA ALA A 9 53.19 36.35 -23.61
C ALA A 9 52.33 36.49 -22.34
N VAL A 10 52.25 37.69 -21.77
CA VAL A 10 51.41 37.99 -20.60
C VAL A 10 49.93 37.83 -20.94
N ASP A 11 49.49 38.29 -22.11
CA ASP A 11 48.09 38.17 -22.54
C ASP A 11 47.69 36.70 -22.79
N ILE A 12 48.58 35.91 -23.39
CA ILE A 12 48.40 34.46 -23.55
C ILE A 12 48.34 33.78 -22.18
N GLN A 13 49.23 34.13 -21.25
CA GLN A 13 49.23 33.57 -19.89
C GLN A 13 47.94 33.91 -19.15
N ASN A 14 47.46 35.16 -19.22
CA ASN A 14 46.20 35.57 -18.61
C ASN A 14 45.00 34.81 -19.21
N ARG A 15 44.98 34.62 -20.53
CA ARG A 15 43.96 33.80 -21.20
C ARG A 15 44.03 32.33 -20.77
N LEU A 16 45.22 31.76 -20.64
CA LEU A 16 45.39 30.38 -20.16
C LEU A 16 44.89 30.23 -18.73
N LEU A 17 45.18 31.19 -17.85
CA LEU A 17 44.69 31.21 -16.48
C LEU A 17 43.16 31.34 -16.42
N ASP A 18 42.56 32.21 -17.26
CA ASP A 18 41.09 32.33 -17.34
C ASP A 18 40.44 31.02 -17.84
N ILE A 19 40.99 30.43 -18.90
CA ILE A 19 40.51 29.14 -19.44
C ILE A 19 40.60 28.06 -18.37
N ASN A 20 41.73 27.96 -17.67
CA ASN A 20 41.92 26.96 -16.62
C ASN A 20 40.93 27.17 -15.46
N LYS A 21 40.72 28.42 -15.03
CA LYS A 21 39.72 28.76 -14.01
C LYS A 21 38.30 28.37 -14.45
N ARG A 22 37.93 28.64 -15.71
CA ARG A 22 36.62 28.27 -16.28
C ARG A 22 36.47 26.76 -16.40
N TYR A 23 37.53 26.06 -16.80
CA TYR A 23 37.56 24.61 -16.91
C TYR A 23 37.36 23.96 -15.55
N GLU A 24 38.12 24.37 -14.53
CA GLU A 24 37.95 23.86 -13.15
C GLU A 24 36.57 24.19 -12.59
N GLY A 25 36.05 25.39 -12.87
CA GLY A 25 34.68 25.77 -12.51
C GLY A 25 33.61 24.89 -13.16
N LEU A 26 33.78 24.54 -14.45
CA LEU A 26 32.87 23.64 -15.16
C LEU A 26 32.96 22.22 -14.63
N LYS A 27 34.18 21.71 -14.40
CA LYS A 27 34.44 20.39 -13.83
C LYS A 27 33.79 20.24 -12.45
N SER A 28 33.94 21.24 -11.59
CA SER A 28 33.29 21.28 -10.27
C SER A 28 31.76 21.21 -10.40
N LYS A 29 31.16 22.04 -11.27
CA LYS A 29 29.70 22.00 -11.51
C LYS A 29 29.22 20.65 -12.06
N ALA A 30 29.97 20.05 -12.98
CA ALA A 30 29.64 18.75 -13.54
C ALA A 30 29.69 17.65 -12.46
N HIS A 31 30.68 17.70 -11.57
CA HIS A 31 30.80 16.75 -10.47
C HIS A 31 29.66 16.89 -9.46
N THR A 32 29.32 18.12 -9.06
CA THR A 32 28.17 18.39 -8.20
C THR A 32 26.87 17.89 -8.83
N LYS A 33 26.63 18.20 -10.11
CA LYS A 33 25.42 17.74 -10.81
C LYS A 33 25.35 16.21 -10.91
N SER A 34 26.48 15.54 -11.16
CA SER A 34 26.55 14.08 -11.18
C SER A 34 26.16 13.49 -9.84
N ARG A 35 26.69 14.05 -8.74
CA ARG A 35 26.37 13.60 -7.38
C ARG A 35 24.90 13.80 -7.06
N ASP A 36 24.37 14.99 -7.33
CA ASP A 36 22.97 15.33 -7.02
C ASP A 36 22.00 14.41 -7.79
N LEU A 37 22.31 14.04 -9.04
CA LEU A 37 21.53 13.09 -9.82
C LEU A 37 21.58 11.66 -9.24
N THR A 38 22.76 11.19 -8.85
CA THR A 38 22.90 9.87 -8.21
C THR A 38 22.13 9.81 -6.89
N ASP A 39 22.21 10.87 -6.07
CA ASP A 39 21.49 10.96 -4.80
C ASP A 39 19.98 11.01 -5.00
N ALA A 40 19.48 11.79 -5.96
CA ALA A 40 18.07 11.86 -6.29
C ALA A 40 17.53 10.51 -6.79
N LYS A 41 18.28 9.84 -7.67
CA LYS A 41 17.93 8.51 -8.18
C LYS A 41 17.85 7.48 -7.05
N ARG A 42 18.85 7.45 -6.16
CA ARG A 42 18.87 6.55 -5.00
C ARG A 42 17.65 6.75 -4.10
N LYS A 43 17.26 8.00 -3.84
CA LYS A 43 16.08 8.31 -3.04
C LYS A 43 14.80 7.80 -3.69
N LEU A 44 14.61 8.04 -4.99
CA LEU A 44 13.45 7.54 -5.72
C LEU A 44 13.34 6.00 -5.66
N THR A 45 14.45 5.29 -5.82
CA THR A 45 14.48 3.83 -5.74
C THR A 45 14.13 3.34 -4.33
N GLN A 46 14.68 4.00 -3.32
CA GLN A 46 14.38 3.68 -1.92
C GLN A 46 12.90 3.93 -1.60
N GLU A 47 12.35 5.09 -1.96
CA GLU A 47 10.94 5.44 -1.75
C GLU A 47 9.98 4.46 -2.43
N ALA A 48 10.34 3.96 -3.62
CA ALA A 48 9.57 2.95 -4.33
C ALA A 48 9.55 1.60 -3.58
N GLY A 49 10.71 1.14 -3.10
CA GLY A 49 10.81 -0.07 -2.27
C GLY A 49 10.04 0.06 -0.97
N ASP A 50 10.25 1.16 -0.24
CA ASP A 50 9.59 1.45 1.04
C ASP A 50 8.05 1.50 0.88
N THR A 51 7.55 2.02 -0.25
CA THR A 51 6.11 2.06 -0.54
C THR A 51 5.52 0.65 -0.71
N LEU A 52 6.23 -0.26 -1.39
CA LEU A 52 5.78 -1.64 -1.54
C LEU A 52 5.82 -2.39 -0.20
N ASP A 53 6.89 -2.23 0.57
CA ASP A 53 7.05 -2.90 1.86
C ASP A 53 6.00 -2.42 2.86
N HIS A 54 5.73 -1.11 2.91
CA HIS A 54 4.66 -0.57 3.75
C HIS A 54 3.28 -1.11 3.38
N LEU A 55 2.93 -1.16 2.09
CA LEU A 55 1.66 -1.71 1.63
C LEU A 55 1.53 -3.21 1.96
N LYS A 56 2.62 -3.95 1.82
CA LYS A 56 2.67 -5.36 2.19
C LYS A 56 2.40 -5.55 3.69
N ASP A 57 3.04 -4.76 4.55
CA ASP A 57 2.86 -4.85 6.00
C ASP A 57 1.41 -4.53 6.42
N GLU A 58 0.78 -3.53 5.80
CA GLU A 58 -0.63 -3.21 6.05
C GLU A 58 -1.57 -4.36 5.63
N LEU A 59 -1.33 -4.94 4.45
CA LEU A 59 -2.10 -6.08 3.96
C LEU A 59 -1.88 -7.33 4.81
N ASP A 60 -0.66 -7.58 5.29
CA ASP A 60 -0.36 -8.66 6.22
C ASP A 60 -1.15 -8.48 7.53
N GLY A 61 -1.27 -7.24 8.03
CA GLY A 61 -2.13 -6.90 9.17
C GLY A 61 -3.60 -7.23 8.92
N LEU A 62 -4.16 -6.79 7.78
CA LEU A 62 -5.53 -7.10 7.39
C LEU A 62 -5.77 -8.60 7.20
N HIS A 63 -4.81 -9.30 6.59
CA HIS A 63 -4.86 -10.75 6.40
C HIS A 63 -4.92 -11.48 7.75
N GLN A 64 -4.11 -11.06 8.73
CA GLN A 64 -4.16 -11.60 10.08
C GLN A 64 -5.50 -11.32 10.76
N THR A 65 -6.05 -10.12 10.62
CA THR A 65 -7.39 -9.77 11.15
C THR A 65 -8.46 -10.70 10.60
N VAL A 66 -8.50 -10.93 9.28
CA VAL A 66 -9.49 -11.82 8.66
C VAL A 66 -9.29 -13.27 9.05
N THR A 67 -8.03 -13.73 9.11
CA THR A 67 -7.70 -15.12 9.44
C THR A 67 -7.99 -15.46 10.91
N ASN A 68 -7.75 -14.52 11.82
CA ASN A 68 -7.93 -14.69 13.25
C ASN A 68 -9.31 -14.24 13.75
N ALA A 69 -10.20 -13.80 12.85
CA ALA A 69 -11.55 -13.38 13.20
C ALA A 69 -12.32 -14.54 13.87
N ASP A 70 -13.16 -14.19 14.85
CA ASP A 70 -13.86 -15.18 15.66
C ASP A 70 -14.75 -16.11 14.80
N PRO A 71 -15.03 -17.35 15.26
CA PRO A 71 -16.03 -18.20 14.64
C PRO A 71 -17.41 -17.53 14.61
N ILE A 72 -18.22 -17.86 13.60
CA ILE A 72 -19.56 -17.28 13.40
C ILE A 72 -20.42 -17.47 14.66
N PRO A 73 -20.88 -16.38 15.33
CA PRO A 73 -21.66 -16.48 16.55
C PRO A 73 -23.13 -16.86 16.26
N SER A 74 -23.83 -17.39 17.27
CA SER A 74 -25.24 -17.79 17.13
C SER A 74 -26.25 -16.71 17.54
N SER A 75 -25.81 -15.65 18.24
CA SER A 75 -26.68 -14.56 18.71
C SER A 75 -26.80 -13.47 17.63
N PRO A 76 -28.01 -12.93 17.35
CA PRO A 76 -28.20 -11.86 16.37
C PRO A 76 -27.39 -10.60 16.68
N GLU A 77 -27.26 -10.24 17.96
CA GLU A 77 -26.51 -9.05 18.38
C GLU A 77 -25.02 -9.18 18.05
N LYS A 78 -24.42 -10.32 18.41
CA LYS A 78 -23.02 -10.61 18.08
C LYS A 78 -22.77 -10.72 16.58
N LEU A 79 -23.72 -11.30 15.84
CA LEU A 79 -23.64 -11.39 14.37
C LEU A 79 -23.62 -10.01 13.71
N ARG A 80 -24.37 -9.03 14.24
CA ARG A 80 -24.35 -7.65 13.73
C ARG A 80 -22.99 -6.99 13.96
N ASN A 81 -22.39 -7.17 15.14
CA ASN A 81 -21.06 -6.65 15.44
C ASN A 81 -20.01 -7.25 14.48
N GLU A 82 -20.02 -8.58 14.28
CA GLU A 82 -19.11 -9.25 13.35
C GLU A 82 -19.29 -8.80 11.89
N ILE A 83 -20.52 -8.49 11.49
CA ILE A 83 -20.80 -7.91 10.16
C ILE A 83 -20.15 -6.54 10.03
N ASP A 84 -20.26 -5.69 11.05
CA ASP A 84 -19.68 -4.35 11.01
C ASP A 84 -18.15 -4.39 11.05
N GLU A 85 -17.54 -5.30 11.81
CA GLU A 85 -16.09 -5.55 11.78
C GLU A 85 -15.63 -6.04 10.39
N ASN A 86 -16.36 -6.98 9.78
CA ASN A 86 -16.03 -7.47 8.44
C ASN A 86 -16.20 -6.40 7.35
N LYS A 87 -17.15 -5.47 7.51
CA LYS A 87 -17.27 -4.29 6.63
C LYS A 87 -16.07 -3.37 6.77
N ALA A 88 -15.58 -3.12 7.98
CA ALA A 88 -14.41 -2.28 8.20
C ALA A 88 -13.18 -2.83 7.44
N VAL A 89 -12.97 -4.15 7.45
CA VAL A 89 -11.91 -4.79 6.64
C VAL A 89 -12.08 -4.52 5.14
N LEU A 90 -13.31 -4.61 4.62
CA LEU A 90 -13.58 -4.34 3.20
C LEU A 90 -13.36 -2.86 2.83
N GLU A 91 -13.68 -1.96 3.75
CA GLU A 91 -13.42 -0.51 3.61
C GLU A 91 -11.90 -0.22 3.63
N ASP A 92 -11.15 -0.83 4.55
CA ASP A 92 -9.69 -0.69 4.59
C ASP A 92 -9.03 -1.19 3.29
N LEU A 93 -9.49 -2.32 2.76
CA LEU A 93 -9.07 -2.81 1.43
C LEU A 93 -9.41 -1.84 0.30
N GLU A 94 -10.52 -1.11 0.40
CA GLU A 94 -10.92 -0.10 -0.58
C GLU A 94 -10.00 1.13 -0.49
N HIS A 95 -9.65 1.57 0.71
CA HIS A 95 -8.72 2.66 0.94
C HIS A 95 -7.32 2.38 0.36
N GLN A 96 -6.90 1.12 0.33
CA GLN A 96 -5.62 0.71 -0.25
C GLN A 96 -5.57 0.71 -1.78
N LYS A 97 -6.69 0.92 -2.50
CA LYS A 97 -6.68 0.95 -3.98
C LYS A 97 -5.71 1.96 -4.57
N GLN A 98 -5.57 3.13 -3.96
CA GLN A 98 -4.64 4.15 -4.44
C GLN A 98 -3.18 3.73 -4.24
N ALA A 99 -2.87 3.05 -3.13
CA ALA A 99 -1.55 2.52 -2.86
C ALA A 99 -1.21 1.38 -3.84
N LEU A 100 -2.17 0.48 -4.12
CA LEU A 100 -2.03 -0.56 -5.13
C LEU A 100 -1.76 0.00 -6.53
N ALA A 101 -2.45 1.08 -6.93
CA ALA A 101 -2.21 1.73 -8.21
C ALA A 101 -0.79 2.34 -8.31
N LYS A 102 -0.26 2.89 -7.21
CA LYS A 102 1.14 3.35 -7.16
C LYS A 102 2.12 2.19 -7.23
N ALA A 103 1.86 1.12 -6.49
CA ALA A 103 2.65 -0.11 -6.51
C ALA A 103 2.70 -0.72 -7.92
N GLU A 104 1.58 -0.69 -8.64
CA GLU A 104 1.48 -1.13 -10.02
C GLU A 104 2.37 -0.28 -10.95
N ASP A 105 2.37 1.04 -10.79
CA ASP A 105 3.21 1.93 -11.57
C ASP A 105 4.70 1.70 -11.29
N VAL A 106 5.09 1.49 -10.02
CA VAL A 106 6.46 1.12 -9.64
C VAL A 106 6.90 -0.18 -10.33
N ALA A 107 6.05 -1.20 -10.33
CA ALA A 107 6.36 -2.50 -10.93
C ALA A 107 6.39 -2.48 -12.46
N LYS A 108 5.52 -1.69 -13.10
CA LYS A 108 5.44 -1.57 -14.56
C LYS A 108 6.48 -0.61 -15.14
N ASN A 109 6.84 0.44 -14.39
CA ASN A 109 7.75 1.50 -14.82
C ASN A 109 8.96 1.68 -13.87
N PRO A 110 9.72 0.62 -13.54
CA PRO A 110 10.80 0.67 -12.53
C PRO A 110 11.86 1.74 -12.83
N LYS A 111 12.13 2.00 -14.12
CA LYS A 111 13.06 3.06 -14.56
C LYS A 111 12.63 4.46 -14.16
N ALA A 112 11.33 4.74 -14.07
CA ALA A 112 10.82 6.02 -13.60
C ALA A 112 11.15 6.25 -12.11
N TYR A 113 11.39 5.16 -11.38
CA TYR A 113 11.76 5.14 -9.96
C TYR A 113 13.26 4.90 -9.74
N GLY A 114 14.09 5.13 -10.76
CA GLY A 114 15.54 5.02 -10.65
C GLY A 114 16.08 3.58 -10.63
N VAL A 115 15.24 2.58 -10.86
CA VAL A 115 15.65 1.18 -10.93
C VAL A 115 16.09 0.87 -12.35
N GLU A 116 17.39 0.66 -12.54
CA GLU A 116 17.99 0.38 -13.86
C GLU A 116 18.37 -1.08 -14.05
N ASP A 117 18.70 -1.77 -12.96
CA ASP A 117 19.05 -3.17 -12.99
C ASP A 117 17.82 -4.05 -13.25
N LEU A 118 17.99 -5.08 -14.07
CA LEU A 118 16.90 -5.97 -14.44
C LEU A 118 16.46 -6.83 -13.25
N THR A 119 17.40 -7.28 -12.42
CA THR A 119 17.10 -8.11 -11.25
C THR A 119 16.33 -7.30 -10.21
N ASP A 120 16.74 -6.07 -9.93
CA ASP A 120 16.00 -5.18 -9.02
C ASP A 120 14.57 -4.90 -9.54
N ALA A 121 14.41 -4.74 -10.86
CA ALA A 121 13.09 -4.57 -11.48
C ALA A 121 12.21 -5.82 -11.37
N GLU A 122 12.79 -7.01 -11.56
CA GLU A 122 12.09 -8.29 -11.38
C GLU A 122 11.67 -8.50 -9.92
N GLU A 123 12.50 -8.11 -8.95
CA GLU A 123 12.18 -8.16 -7.52
C GLU A 123 10.98 -7.26 -7.18
N LEU A 124 10.94 -6.03 -7.68
CA LEU A 124 9.80 -5.13 -7.48
C LEU A 124 8.51 -5.68 -8.11
N GLN A 125 8.62 -6.30 -9.29
CA GLN A 125 7.48 -6.98 -9.93
C GLN A 125 6.98 -8.17 -9.12
N HIS A 126 7.89 -8.97 -8.57
CA HIS A 126 7.54 -10.08 -7.70
C HIS A 126 6.80 -9.60 -6.46
N LYS A 127 7.36 -8.61 -5.74
CA LYS A 127 6.73 -8.01 -4.56
C LYS A 127 5.34 -7.47 -4.86
N TYR A 128 5.19 -6.73 -5.97
CA TYR A 128 3.89 -6.21 -6.39
C TYR A 128 2.87 -7.34 -6.67
N LYS A 129 3.32 -8.44 -7.26
CA LYS A 129 2.46 -9.61 -7.50
C LYS A 129 2.01 -10.25 -6.18
N GLU A 130 2.92 -10.44 -5.23
CA GLU A 130 2.58 -10.95 -3.89
C GLU A 130 1.55 -10.07 -3.18
N ILE A 131 1.73 -8.75 -3.26
CA ILE A 131 0.77 -7.75 -2.74
C ILE A 131 -0.60 -7.91 -3.41
N CYS A 132 -0.64 -8.07 -4.74
CA CYS A 132 -1.89 -8.29 -5.48
C CYS A 132 -2.60 -9.58 -5.08
N ASP A 133 -1.84 -10.68 -4.98
CA ASP A 133 -2.37 -11.99 -4.61
C ASP A 133 -2.94 -11.93 -3.18
N MET A 134 -2.21 -11.32 -2.24
CA MET A 134 -2.66 -11.12 -0.86
C MET A 134 -3.92 -10.26 -0.78
N SER A 135 -3.96 -9.11 -1.45
CA SER A 135 -5.15 -8.24 -1.48
C SER A 135 -6.38 -8.97 -2.01
N LYS A 136 -6.20 -9.79 -3.05
CA LYS A 136 -7.27 -10.62 -3.61
C LYS A 136 -7.73 -11.69 -2.62
N ASP A 137 -6.81 -12.36 -1.94
CA ASP A 137 -7.13 -13.39 -0.96
C ASP A 137 -7.91 -12.83 0.23
N ILE A 138 -7.47 -11.69 0.79
CA ILE A 138 -8.19 -11.00 1.87
C ILE A 138 -9.61 -10.65 1.41
N ARG A 139 -9.76 -10.10 0.20
CA ARG A 139 -11.08 -9.76 -0.35
C ARG A 139 -11.98 -10.99 -0.48
N LEU A 140 -11.46 -12.09 -1.03
CA LEU A 140 -12.23 -13.33 -1.18
C LEU A 140 -12.67 -13.90 0.18
N MET A 141 -11.78 -13.88 1.18
CA MET A 141 -12.10 -14.32 2.53
C MET A 141 -13.15 -13.43 3.20
N ALA A 142 -12.98 -12.11 3.11
CA ALA A 142 -13.92 -11.13 3.69
C ALA A 142 -15.31 -11.21 3.02
N GLU A 143 -15.37 -11.37 1.69
CA GLU A 143 -16.64 -11.57 0.96
C GLU A 143 -17.32 -12.91 1.30
N ALA A 144 -16.54 -13.98 1.50
CA ALA A 144 -17.07 -15.27 1.94
C ALA A 144 -17.62 -15.18 3.37
N ARG A 145 -16.88 -14.50 4.26
CA ARG A 145 -17.29 -14.24 5.65
C ARG A 145 -18.58 -13.41 5.69
N ASP A 146 -18.68 -12.35 4.89
CA ASP A 146 -19.88 -11.51 4.79
C ASP A 146 -21.14 -12.31 4.45
N LYS A 147 -21.05 -13.19 3.44
CA LYS A 147 -22.14 -14.08 3.04
C LYS A 147 -22.56 -15.02 4.17
N ASN A 148 -21.59 -15.59 4.87
CA ASN A 148 -21.85 -16.51 5.96
C ASN A 148 -22.50 -15.81 7.17
N LEU A 149 -21.96 -14.65 7.58
CA LEU A 149 -22.50 -13.85 8.67
C LEU A 149 -23.92 -13.37 8.36
N THR A 150 -24.17 -12.88 7.14
CA THR A 150 -25.50 -12.44 6.71
C THR A 150 -26.50 -13.60 6.69
N THR A 151 -26.08 -14.78 6.27
CA THR A 151 -26.94 -15.98 6.27
C THR A 151 -27.24 -16.43 7.70
N ALA A 152 -26.24 -16.45 8.58
CA ALA A 152 -26.39 -16.78 9.98
C ALA A 152 -27.30 -15.80 10.71
N LEU A 153 -27.19 -14.49 10.41
CA LEU A 153 -28.05 -13.45 11.01
C LEU A 153 -29.52 -13.70 10.68
N LYS A 154 -29.83 -13.90 9.40
CA LYS A 154 -31.21 -14.19 8.95
C LYS A 154 -31.79 -15.44 9.62
N LEU A 155 -30.98 -16.49 9.74
CA LEU A 155 -31.42 -17.73 10.41
C LEU A 155 -31.64 -17.51 11.90
N SER A 156 -30.73 -16.79 12.56
CA SER A 156 -30.81 -16.50 13.99
C SER A 156 -32.04 -15.66 14.29
N GLU A 157 -32.26 -14.54 13.57
CA GLU A 157 -33.45 -13.71 13.72
C GLU A 157 -34.75 -14.52 13.60
N ARG A 158 -34.85 -15.34 12.54
CA ARG A 158 -36.02 -16.22 12.36
C ARG A 158 -36.21 -17.21 13.53
N PHE A 159 -35.12 -17.80 14.04
CA PHE A 159 -35.19 -18.72 15.17
C PHE A 159 -35.68 -18.01 16.45
N TYR A 160 -35.18 -16.81 16.71
CA TYR A 160 -35.61 -16.01 17.86
C TYR A 160 -37.09 -15.59 17.74
N ASP A 161 -37.53 -15.14 16.56
CA ASP A 161 -38.94 -14.79 16.31
C ASP A 161 -39.85 -15.99 16.58
N MET A 162 -39.53 -17.16 16.01
CA MET A 162 -40.30 -18.40 16.26
C MET A 162 -40.29 -18.81 17.74
N SER A 163 -39.17 -18.61 18.45
CA SER A 163 -39.07 -18.92 19.87
C SER A 163 -39.95 -18.01 20.71
N VAL A 164 -39.99 -16.71 20.37
CA VAL A 164 -40.88 -15.73 21.02
C VAL A 164 -42.35 -16.09 20.79
N ASP A 165 -42.72 -16.45 19.55
CA ASP A 165 -44.09 -16.86 19.19
C ASP A 165 -44.55 -18.11 19.95
N VAL A 166 -43.67 -19.11 20.09
CA VAL A 166 -44.00 -20.32 20.87
C VAL A 166 -44.13 -19.98 22.36
N MET A 167 -43.25 -19.14 22.90
CA MET A 167 -43.28 -18.77 24.32
C MET A 167 -44.50 -17.92 24.67
N SER A 168 -44.95 -17.02 23.78
CA SER A 168 -46.20 -16.29 23.96
C SER A 168 -47.40 -17.22 23.87
N GLY A 169 -47.44 -18.10 22.87
CA GLY A 169 -48.52 -19.09 22.71
C GLY A 169 -48.61 -20.12 23.85
N LEU A 170 -47.52 -20.40 24.58
CA LEU A 170 -47.53 -21.23 25.80
C LEU A 170 -47.97 -20.45 27.05
N ARG A 171 -47.86 -19.12 27.05
CA ARG A 171 -48.29 -18.27 28.15
C ARG A 171 -49.81 -18.11 28.19
N ASP A 172 -50.42 -17.96 27.02
CA ASP A 172 -51.87 -17.79 26.86
C ASP A 172 -52.73 -18.92 27.49
N PRO A 173 -52.39 -20.23 27.39
CA PRO A 173 -53.16 -21.30 28.03
C PRO A 173 -52.98 -21.38 29.56
N LEU A 174 -51.96 -20.75 30.14
CA LEU A 174 -51.77 -20.72 31.60
C LEU A 174 -52.62 -19.65 32.30
N GLU A 175 -53.08 -18.62 31.59
CA GLU A 175 -54.01 -17.63 32.15
C GLU A 175 -55.46 -18.14 32.21
N TYR A 176 -55.82 -19.16 31.41
CA TYR A 176 -57.18 -19.70 31.37
C TYR A 176 -57.46 -20.81 32.41
N THR A 177 -56.44 -21.28 33.14
CA THR A 177 -56.58 -22.35 34.15
C THR A 177 -56.58 -21.86 35.61
N ALA A 178 -56.59 -20.54 35.83
CA ALA A 178 -56.62 -19.90 37.14
C ALA A 178 -58.02 -19.36 37.56
N VAL A 179 -59.10 -19.85 36.96
CA VAL A 179 -60.50 -19.53 37.33
C VAL A 179 -61.18 -20.75 37.95
#